data_AF-A0A6C1T4X4-F1
#
_entry.id   AF-A0A6C1T4X4-F1
#
_cell.length_a   1.000
_cell.length_b   1.000
_cell.length_c   1.000
_cell.angle_alpha   90.00
_cell.angle_beta   90.00
_cell.angle_gamma   90.00
#
_symmetry.space_group_name_H-M   'P 1'
#
loop_
_entity.id
_entity.type
_entity.pdbx_description
1 polymer ?
#
loop_
_entity_poly.entity_id
_entity_poly.type
_entity_poly.pdbx_seq_one_letter_code
_entity_poly.pdbx_strand_id
1 'polypeptide(L)'
;MLLERTLSQLDIGPMPADRAVRLGEMGYLQWLGALRGSADYRAEAMRAYAMAEPLQRRSPAVAVFCDLLIDSTRGPIAALDLTFPLQQRRGGARARRAEL
;
A
#
# COMPACT_ATOMS: atom_id res chain seq x y z
N MET A 1 0.44 17.00 -11.84
CA MET A 1 -0.42 15.88 -11.39
C MET A 1 0.22 15.22 -10.15
N LEU A 2 -0.54 14.62 -9.22
CA LEU A 2 0.11 14.05 -8.02
C LEU A 2 1.06 12.89 -8.37
N LEU A 3 0.69 12.05 -9.35
CA LEU A 3 1.53 10.96 -9.83
C LEU A 3 2.92 11.43 -10.29
N GLU A 4 3.01 12.51 -11.07
CA GLU A 4 4.30 13.07 -11.50
C GLU A 4 5.15 13.51 -10.30
N ARG A 5 4.52 14.14 -9.31
CA ARG A 5 5.19 14.56 -8.08
C ARG A 5 5.69 13.36 -7.28
N THR A 6 4.88 12.31 -7.16
CA THR A 6 5.28 11.04 -6.53
C THR A 6 6.49 10.46 -7.25
N LEU A 7 6.46 10.37 -8.58
CA LEU A 7 7.60 9.83 -9.35
C LEU A 7 8.86 10.68 -9.19
N SER A 8 8.77 12.02 -9.18
CA SER A 8 9.92 12.89 -8.89
C SER A 8 10.49 12.71 -7.48
N GLN A 9 9.66 12.34 -6.50
CA GLN A 9 10.11 12.05 -5.13
C GLN A 9 10.75 10.67 -4.98
N LEU A 10 10.34 9.72 -5.83
CA LEU A 10 10.92 8.38 -5.87
C LEU A 10 12.21 8.34 -6.70
N ASP A 11 12.36 9.17 -7.72
CA ASP A 11 13.54 9.23 -8.61
C ASP A 11 14.68 10.08 -8.02
N ILE A 12 15.15 9.72 -6.82
CA ILE A 12 16.27 10.40 -6.14
C ILE A 12 17.62 9.67 -6.33
N GLY A 13 17.69 8.70 -7.24
CA GLY A 13 18.89 7.94 -7.57
C GLY A 13 19.18 6.73 -6.66
N PRO A 14 20.43 6.21 -6.68
CA PRO A 14 20.81 5.01 -5.93
C PRO A 14 20.66 5.18 -4.42
N MET A 15 20.10 4.17 -3.76
CA MET A 15 19.93 4.14 -2.30
C MET A 15 19.97 2.70 -1.77
N PRO A 16 20.18 2.52 -0.45
CA PRO A 16 20.06 1.21 0.19
C PRO A 16 18.68 0.57 -0.03
N ALA A 17 18.64 -0.76 -0.15
CA ALA A 17 17.42 -1.51 -0.48
C ALA A 17 16.30 -1.32 0.55
N ASP A 18 16.63 -1.31 1.85
CA ASP A 18 15.65 -1.09 2.92
C ASP A 18 15.00 0.30 2.83
N ARG A 19 15.78 1.31 2.42
CA ARG A 19 15.29 2.67 2.19
C ARG A 19 14.44 2.76 0.92
N ALA A 20 14.84 2.06 -0.13
CA ALA A 20 14.08 1.97 -1.38
C ALA A 20 12.68 1.38 -1.15
N VAL A 21 12.60 0.32 -0.34
CA VAL A 21 11.33 -0.31 0.05
C VAL A 21 10.42 0.70 0.76
N ARG A 22 10.90 1.31 1.84
CA ARG A 22 10.10 2.30 2.60
C ARG A 22 9.65 3.47 1.73
N LEU A 23 10.51 3.96 0.84
CA LEU A 23 10.20 5.09 -0.03
C LEU A 23 9.18 4.70 -1.11
N GLY A 24 9.33 3.53 -1.72
CA GLY A 24 8.37 3.00 -2.70
C GLY A 24 6.99 2.75 -2.10
N GLU A 25 6.92 2.13 -0.92
CA GLU A 25 5.67 1.93 -0.16
C GLU A 25 4.98 3.25 0.18
N MET A 26 5.75 4.24 0.67
CA MET A 26 5.23 5.58 0.94
C MET A 26 4.67 6.23 -0.33
N GLY A 27 5.40 6.15 -1.45
CA GLY A 27 4.94 6.68 -2.73
C GLY A 27 3.65 6.02 -3.20
N TYR A 28 3.54 4.70 -3.03
CA TYR A 28 2.34 3.94 -3.34
C TYR A 28 1.13 4.40 -2.51
N LEU A 29 1.27 4.52 -1.19
CA LEU A 29 0.20 4.99 -0.31
C LEU A 29 -0.22 6.44 -0.62
N GLN A 30 0.73 7.32 -0.91
CA GLN A 30 0.44 8.72 -1.28
C GLN A 30 -0.33 8.81 -2.61
N TRP A 31 0.10 8.04 -3.61
CA TRP A 31 -0.60 7.96 -4.89
C TRP A 31 -2.01 7.39 -4.72
N LEU A 32 -2.15 6.28 -3.99
CA LEU A 32 -3.42 5.62 -3.71
C LEU A 32 -4.40 6.56 -3.00
N GLY A 33 -3.93 7.26 -1.95
CA GLY A 33 -4.74 8.18 -1.16
C GLY A 33 -5.23 9.42 -1.93
N ALA A 34 -4.70 9.67 -3.11
CA ALA A 34 -5.10 10.80 -3.95
C ALA A 34 -5.93 10.42 -5.18
N LEU A 35 -6.18 9.12 -5.37
CA LEU A 35 -7.12 8.68 -6.38
C LEU A 35 -8.51 9.22 -6.05
N ARG A 36 -9.28 9.53 -7.10
CA ARG A 36 -10.70 9.84 -6.92
C ARG A 36 -11.43 8.58 -6.52
N GLY A 37 -12.36 8.68 -5.56
CA GLY A 37 -13.13 7.53 -5.09
C GLY A 37 -13.97 6.82 -6.16
N SER A 38 -14.25 7.48 -7.29
CA SER A 38 -14.94 6.90 -8.45
C SER A 38 -14.01 6.45 -9.58
N ALA A 39 -12.69 6.55 -9.41
CA ALA A 39 -11.74 6.15 -10.44
C ALA A 39 -11.67 4.62 -10.57
N ASP A 40 -11.52 4.13 -11.80
CA ASP A 40 -11.17 2.74 -12.04
C ASP A 40 -9.73 2.51 -11.58
N TYR A 41 -9.60 1.83 -10.44
CA TYR A 41 -8.32 1.53 -9.83
C TYR A 41 -7.36 0.82 -10.79
N ARG A 42 -7.84 -0.16 -11.56
CA ARG A 42 -7.00 -0.92 -12.48
C ARG A 42 -6.48 -0.01 -13.60
N ALA A 43 -7.35 0.85 -14.15
CA ALA A 43 -6.94 1.80 -15.18
C ALA A 43 -5.94 2.85 -14.65
N GLU A 44 -6.12 3.33 -13.42
CA GLU A 44 -5.17 4.25 -12.77
C GLU A 44 -3.83 3.56 -12.46
N ALA A 45 -3.85 2.32 -11.97
CA ALA A 45 -2.64 1.55 -11.68
C ALA A 45 -1.81 1.27 -12.94
N MET A 46 -2.47 0.90 -14.04
CA MET A 46 -1.78 0.72 -15.34
C MET A 46 -1.20 2.03 -15.87
N ARG A 47 -1.89 3.16 -15.71
CA ARG A 47 -1.36 4.50 -16.06
C ARG A 47 -0.14 4.86 -15.21
N ALA A 48 -0.22 4.65 -13.90
CA ALA A 48 0.89 4.89 -12.98
C ALA A 48 2.11 4.02 -13.33
N TYR A 49 1.89 2.75 -13.62
CA TYR A 49 2.94 1.83 -14.04
C TYR A 49 3.61 2.28 -15.33
N ALA A 50 2.82 2.62 -16.36
CA ALA A 50 3.35 3.07 -17.65
C ALA A 50 4.22 4.34 -17.53
N MET A 51 3.88 5.25 -16.60
CA MET A 51 4.70 6.44 -16.34
C MET A 51 5.97 6.13 -15.53
N ALA A 52 5.91 5.13 -14.64
CA ALA A 52 7.01 4.76 -13.75
C ALA A 52 8.03 3.81 -14.40
N GLU A 53 7.60 2.98 -15.35
CA GLU A 53 8.40 1.94 -16.00
C GLU A 53 9.76 2.44 -16.53
N PRO A 54 9.89 3.60 -17.19
CA PRO A 54 11.18 4.07 -17.70
C PRO A 54 12.19 4.38 -16.58
N LEU A 55 11.71 4.70 -15.39
CA LEU A 55 12.51 5.15 -14.24
C LEU A 55 12.96 3.98 -13.35
N GLN A 56 12.28 2.82 -13.42
CA GLN A 56 12.53 1.68 -12.54
C GLN A 56 13.99 1.17 -12.58
N ARG A 57 14.66 1.30 -13.74
CA ARG A 57 16.06 0.85 -13.90
C ARG A 57 17.06 1.77 -13.19
N ARG A 58 16.68 3.03 -12.96
CA ARG A 58 17.56 4.07 -12.40
C ARG A 58 17.28 4.35 -10.93
N SER A 59 16.03 4.15 -10.50
CA SER A 59 15.62 4.34 -9.11
C SER A 59 15.07 3.04 -8.51
N PRO A 60 15.77 2.47 -7.53
CA PRO A 60 15.29 1.30 -6.78
C PRO A 60 13.93 1.53 -6.09
N ALA A 61 13.64 2.77 -5.66
CA ALA A 61 12.35 3.08 -5.03
C ALA A 61 11.19 3.09 -6.04
N VAL A 62 11.46 3.50 -7.28
CA VAL A 62 10.48 3.40 -8.36
C VAL A 62 10.23 1.93 -8.72
N ALA A 63 11.26 1.07 -8.71
CA ALA A 63 11.07 -0.36 -8.92
C ALA A 63 10.11 -0.98 -7.89
N VAL A 64 10.29 -0.67 -6.59
CA VAL A 64 9.36 -1.11 -5.53
C VAL A 64 7.94 -0.59 -5.77
N PHE A 65 7.79 0.68 -6.15
CA PHE A 65 6.47 1.24 -6.49
C PHE A 65 5.80 0.49 -7.65
N CYS A 66 6.55 0.17 -8.70
CA CYS A 66 6.08 -0.63 -9.83
C CYS A 66 5.63 -2.04 -9.38
N ASP A 67 6.41 -2.71 -8.53
CA ASP A 67 6.07 -4.03 -8.01
C ASP A 67 4.75 -4.00 -7.22
N LEU A 68 4.57 -2.98 -6.36
CA LEU A 68 3.32 -2.80 -5.61
C LEU A 68 2.10 -2.59 -6.51
N LEU A 69 2.22 -1.86 -7.63
CA LEU A 69 1.14 -1.70 -8.62
C LEU A 69 0.82 -3.02 -9.33
N ILE A 70 1.83 -3.83 -9.61
CA ILE A 70 1.64 -5.14 -10.21
C ILE A 70 0.93 -6.07 -9.22
N ASP A 71 1.43 -6.14 -7.99
CA ASP A 71 0.89 -7.02 -6.96
C ASP A 71 -0.54 -6.64 -6.58
N SER A 72 -0.83 -5.34 -6.47
CA SER A 72 -2.19 -4.87 -6.15
C SER A 72 -3.22 -5.13 -7.26
N THR A 73 -2.76 -5.34 -8.50
CA THR A 73 -3.62 -5.65 -9.65
C THR A 73 -3.72 -7.14 -9.96
N ARG A 74 -2.86 -7.96 -9.33
CA ARG A 74 -2.81 -9.43 -9.42
C ARG A 74 -3.60 -10.06 -8.26
N GLY A 75 -4.74 -10.65 -8.60
CA GLY A 75 -5.56 -11.44 -7.69
C GLY A 75 -6.92 -10.83 -7.41
N PRO A 76 -7.92 -11.62 -6.97
CA PRO A 76 -9.14 -11.06 -6.45
C PRO A 76 -8.79 -10.26 -5.18
N ILE A 77 -9.33 -9.05 -5.05
CA ILE A 77 -9.33 -8.31 -3.78
C ILE A 77 -10.07 -9.22 -2.80
N ALA A 78 -9.33 -9.98 -2.00
CA ALA A 78 -9.94 -10.82 -0.98
C ALA A 78 -10.73 -9.88 -0.06
N ALA A 79 -12.00 -10.22 0.17
CA ALA A 79 -12.79 -9.50 1.16
C ALA A 79 -11.99 -9.50 2.46
N LEU A 80 -11.64 -8.31 2.94
CA LEU A 80 -11.01 -8.18 4.25
C LEU A 80 -12.01 -8.76 5.24
N ASP A 81 -11.64 -9.87 5.87
CA ASP A 81 -12.47 -10.50 6.88
C ASP A 81 -12.50 -9.59 8.11
N LEU A 82 -13.49 -8.68 8.11
CA LEU A 82 -13.75 -7.73 9.18
C LEU A 82 -14.52 -8.39 10.34
N THR A 83 -14.47 -9.72 10.47
CA THR A 83 -15.03 -10.40 11.62
C THR A 83 -14.29 -9.92 12.87
N PHE A 84 -14.91 -8.99 13.58
CA PHE A 84 -14.42 -8.52 14.86
C PHE A 84 -14.30 -9.71 15.83
N PRO A 85 -13.22 -9.82 16.62
CA PRO A 85 -13.17 -10.79 17.69
C PRO A 85 -14.40 -10.61 18.57
N LEU A 86 -15.18 -11.68 18.72
CA LEU A 86 -16.41 -11.70 19.51
C LEU A 86 -16.17 -11.00 20.85
N GLN A 87 -17.01 -10.00 21.14
CA GLN A 87 -16.91 -9.16 22.32
C GLN A 87 -16.96 -10.05 23.58
N GLN A 88 -15.80 -10.38 24.17
CA GLN A 88 -15.75 -11.09 25.43
C GLN A 88 -16.19 -10.15 26.55
N ARG A 89 -17.36 -10.42 27.14
CA ARG A 89 -17.81 -9.76 28.37
C ARG A 89 -16.90 -10.17 29.53
N ARG A 90 -15.79 -9.45 29.72
CA ARG A 90 -15.03 -9.47 30.97
C ARG A 90 -15.86 -8.79 32.04
N GLY A 91 -16.62 -9.56 32.82
CA GLY A 91 -17.40 -8.97 33.92
C GLY A 91 -18.54 -9.81 34.50
N GLY A 92 -18.77 -11.04 34.04
CA GLY A 92 -19.69 -11.92 34.74
C GLY A 92 -19.18 -12.21 36.15
N ALA A 93 -20.04 -12.19 37.17
CA ALA A 93 -19.68 -12.52 38.57
C ALA A 93 -18.97 -13.89 38.72
N ARG A 94 -19.04 -14.75 37.69
CA ARG A 94 -18.35 -16.03 37.57
C ARG A 94 -16.83 -15.90 37.32
N ALA A 95 -16.37 -14.86 36.60
CA ALA A 95 -14.93 -14.63 36.37
C ALA A 95 -14.21 -14.17 37.65
N ARG A 96 -14.91 -13.41 38.50
CA ARG A 96 -14.39 -12.95 39.80
C ARG A 96 -14.18 -14.06 40.83
N ARG A 97 -14.74 -15.26 40.62
CA ARG A 97 -14.55 -16.41 41.53
C ARG A 97 -13.37 -17.31 41.15
N ALA A 98 -12.72 -17.07 40.00
CA ALA A 98 -11.58 -17.87 39.55
C ALA A 98 -10.21 -17.27 39.96
N GLU A 99 -10.21 -16.07 40.58
CA GLU A 99 -9.01 -15.40 41.10
C GLU A 99 -8.92 -15.44 42.65
N LEU A 100 -9.73 -16.28 43.31
CA LEU A 100 -9.62 -16.65 44.72
C LEU A 100 -9.16 -18.12 44.81
#